data_AF-A0A101DC55-F1
#
_entry.id   AF-A0A101DC55-F1
#
_cell.length_a   1.000
_cell.length_b   1.000
_cell.length_c   1.000
_cell.angle_alpha   90.00
_cell.angle_beta   90.00
_cell.angle_gamma   90.00
#
_symmetry.space_group_name_H-M   'P 1'
#
loop_
_entity.id
_entity.type
_entity.pdbx_description
1 polymer ?
#
loop_
_entity_poly.entity_id
_entity_poly.type
_entity_poly.pdbx_seq_one_letter_code
_entity_poly.pdbx_strand_id
1 'polypeptide(L)'
;MASDAVETFGLKLADLSSNTLNELRSILPRAANFYNPIDILGDADTERFLRTFDVIEKDDNVGTILAILVPVAGIDFRKVVDRIVRSSKPVFCCFTGMDEEAEDMLIRNNIPNFFDPVRAVKAISAVNKYASFEFDEVEEAIEIEVEKDKADEFIRKRAGSKYIGVEGLELLKYYGIEVAPFGIAKNADEAEEIADRIGYPVAMKVVSPEIIHKTDFGAIKLDVNKGEVKKAFYEIVSRVESYLPNVRIDGVLVQKMVKGGKEVIIGVKKDPQFGNVVMFGLGGIYVEVFKDVSFRIAPVSKKEAYEMIKNVKAYEILKGVRGEKMADIDAIAETLVRFSKLSMDYPVLEMEINPLKVFEKGCVAIDFRMVLEVRP
;
A
#
# COMPACT_ATOMS: atom_id res chain seq x y z
N MET A 1 -31.28 15.36 -3.90
CA MET A 1 -30.64 14.17 -4.50
C MET A 1 -29.22 14.46 -4.98
N ALA A 2 -29.03 15.30 -6.02
CA ALA A 2 -27.68 15.60 -6.52
C ALA A 2 -26.81 16.34 -5.48
N SER A 3 -27.35 17.38 -4.86
CA SER A 3 -26.72 18.13 -3.76
C SER A 3 -26.28 17.21 -2.60
N ASP A 4 -27.18 16.33 -2.16
CA ASP A 4 -26.94 15.44 -1.03
C ASP A 4 -25.86 14.39 -1.38
N ALA A 5 -25.85 13.94 -2.64
CA ALA A 5 -24.82 13.04 -3.14
C ALA A 5 -23.44 13.73 -3.20
N VAL A 6 -23.37 15.03 -3.48
CA VAL A 6 -22.10 15.79 -3.50
C VAL A 6 -21.44 15.72 -2.14
N GLU A 7 -22.19 15.99 -1.07
CA GLU A 7 -21.71 15.86 0.31
C GLU A 7 -21.36 14.40 0.65
N THR A 8 -22.23 13.45 0.30
CA THR A 8 -22.03 12.01 0.56
C THR A 8 -20.72 11.48 -0.04
N PHE A 9 -20.34 11.95 -1.23
CA PHE A 9 -19.12 11.52 -1.92
C PHE A 9 -17.91 12.45 -1.68
N GLY A 10 -17.99 13.34 -0.70
CA GLY A 10 -16.86 14.19 -0.27
C GLY A 10 -16.47 15.28 -1.26
N LEU A 11 -17.38 15.64 -2.18
CA LEU A 11 -17.21 16.77 -3.09
C LEU A 11 -17.80 18.04 -2.44
N LYS A 12 -17.54 19.21 -3.05
CA LYS A 12 -18.09 20.49 -2.62
C LYS A 12 -18.85 21.15 -3.76
N LEU A 13 -20.00 21.75 -3.43
CA LEU A 13 -20.66 22.66 -4.36
C LEU A 13 -19.79 23.91 -4.53
N ALA A 14 -19.67 24.38 -5.76
CA ALA A 14 -18.91 25.59 -6.08
C ALA A 14 -19.58 26.82 -5.45
N ASP A 15 -18.79 27.63 -4.76
CA ASP A 15 -19.18 28.95 -4.25
C ASP A 15 -19.09 29.97 -5.39
N LEU A 16 -20.23 30.29 -6.00
CA LEU A 16 -20.29 31.17 -7.17
C LEU A 16 -19.83 32.59 -6.83
N SER A 17 -19.09 33.21 -7.74
CA SER A 17 -18.63 34.59 -7.60
C SER A 17 -19.79 35.58 -7.55
N SER A 18 -19.58 36.74 -6.92
CA SER A 18 -20.59 37.79 -6.88
C SER A 18 -20.98 38.29 -8.28
N ASN A 19 -20.05 38.26 -9.24
CA ASN A 19 -20.33 38.64 -10.63
C ASN A 19 -21.32 37.65 -11.27
N THR A 20 -21.05 36.35 -11.14
CA THR A 20 -21.92 35.26 -11.63
C THR A 20 -23.31 35.34 -10.99
N LEU A 21 -23.40 35.55 -9.67
CA LEU A 21 -24.68 35.69 -8.98
C LEU A 21 -25.50 36.90 -9.49
N ASN A 22 -24.84 38.01 -9.80
CA ASN A 22 -25.50 39.20 -10.35
C ASN A 22 -25.99 38.97 -11.79
N GLU A 23 -25.18 38.31 -12.62
CA GLU A 23 -25.56 37.99 -14.00
C GLU A 23 -26.72 36.98 -14.03
N LEU A 24 -26.65 35.92 -13.23
CA LEU A 24 -27.73 34.95 -13.07
C LEU A 24 -29.04 35.62 -12.62
N ARG A 25 -28.97 36.54 -11.64
CA ARG A 25 -30.12 37.32 -11.18
C ARG A 25 -30.75 38.18 -12.29
N SER A 26 -29.97 38.62 -13.27
CA SER A 26 -30.48 39.44 -14.38
C SER A 26 -31.18 38.62 -15.47
N ILE A 27 -30.83 37.34 -15.62
CA ILE A 27 -31.32 36.47 -16.70
C ILE A 27 -32.39 35.47 -16.22
N LEU A 28 -32.38 35.12 -14.94
CA LEU A 28 -33.32 34.17 -14.35
C LEU A 28 -34.55 34.87 -13.76
N PRO A 29 -35.75 34.25 -13.86
CA PRO A 29 -36.94 34.76 -13.20
C PRO A 29 -36.76 34.88 -11.68
N ARG A 30 -37.50 35.79 -11.03
CA ARG A 30 -37.44 35.97 -9.56
C ARG A 30 -37.73 34.71 -8.76
N ALA A 31 -38.48 33.77 -9.32
CA ALA A 31 -38.84 32.52 -8.68
C ALA A 31 -37.73 31.44 -8.77
N ALA A 32 -36.71 31.64 -9.61
CA ALA A 32 -35.60 30.71 -9.79
C ALA A 32 -34.64 30.75 -8.60
N ASN A 33 -33.98 29.61 -8.31
CA ASN A 33 -32.86 29.57 -7.37
C ASN A 33 -31.56 29.80 -8.15
N PHE A 34 -30.90 30.93 -7.94
CA PHE A 34 -29.63 31.26 -8.59
C PHE A 34 -28.39 30.96 -7.72
N TYR A 35 -28.57 30.33 -6.56
CA TYR A 35 -27.49 29.76 -5.74
C TYR A 35 -27.26 28.29 -6.13
N ASN A 36 -26.07 27.75 -5.87
CA ASN A 36 -25.74 26.35 -6.19
C ASN A 36 -26.43 25.37 -5.20
N PRO A 37 -27.30 24.43 -5.64
CA PRO A 37 -27.64 24.07 -7.03
C PRO A 37 -28.63 25.02 -7.70
N ILE A 38 -28.30 25.45 -8.92
CA ILE A 38 -29.11 26.41 -9.68
C ILE A 38 -30.36 25.71 -10.23
N ASP A 39 -31.53 26.29 -9.97
CA ASP A 39 -32.83 25.86 -10.50
C ASP A 39 -33.38 26.93 -11.45
N ILE A 40 -33.41 26.62 -12.75
CA ILE A 40 -33.87 27.51 -13.82
C ILE A 40 -35.38 27.45 -14.09
N LEU A 41 -36.11 26.68 -13.27
CA LEU A 41 -37.54 26.38 -13.34
C LEU A 41 -37.93 25.42 -14.48
N GLY A 42 -39.03 24.69 -14.29
CA GLY A 42 -39.52 23.68 -15.24
C GLY A 42 -40.14 24.23 -16.54
N ASP A 43 -40.30 25.55 -16.65
CA ASP A 43 -40.74 26.25 -17.88
C ASP A 43 -39.54 26.78 -18.70
N ALA A 44 -38.30 26.46 -18.30
CA ALA A 44 -37.11 26.92 -19.00
C ALA A 44 -37.08 26.41 -20.44
N ASP A 45 -36.87 27.35 -21.36
CA ASP A 45 -36.61 27.05 -22.77
C ASP A 45 -35.10 26.85 -23.01
N THR A 46 -34.78 26.47 -24.25
CA THR A 46 -33.39 26.24 -24.68
C THR A 46 -32.51 27.46 -24.41
N GLU A 47 -33.01 28.66 -24.70
CA GLU A 47 -32.24 29.89 -24.54
C GLU A 47 -31.92 30.18 -23.07
N ARG A 48 -32.88 29.99 -22.15
CA ARG A 48 -32.64 30.15 -20.71
C ARG A 48 -31.57 29.17 -20.22
N PHE A 49 -31.62 27.92 -20.67
CA PHE A 49 -30.60 26.92 -20.33
C PHE A 49 -29.21 27.35 -20.82
N LEU A 50 -29.09 27.68 -22.11
CA LEU A 50 -27.81 28.05 -22.72
C LEU A 50 -27.18 29.28 -22.06
N ARG A 51 -27.97 30.33 -21.83
CA ARG A 51 -27.49 31.54 -21.15
C ARG A 51 -27.05 31.24 -19.71
N THR A 52 -27.78 30.39 -19.00
CA THR A 52 -27.40 29.99 -17.64
C THR A 52 -26.09 29.20 -17.65
N PHE A 53 -25.96 28.25 -18.57
CA PHE A 53 -24.76 27.45 -18.75
C PHE A 53 -23.54 28.33 -19.06
N ASP A 54 -23.67 29.28 -19.98
CA ASP A 54 -22.59 30.20 -20.37
C ASP A 54 -22.07 31.06 -19.21
N VAL A 55 -22.96 31.45 -18.29
CA VAL A 55 -22.60 32.24 -17.10
C VAL A 55 -21.87 31.37 -16.08
N ILE A 56 -22.35 30.15 -15.84
CA ILE A 56 -21.72 29.19 -14.92
C ILE A 56 -20.33 28.78 -15.43
N GLU A 57 -20.19 28.51 -16.73
CA GLU A 57 -18.93 28.04 -17.30
C GLU A 57 -17.81 29.07 -17.12
N LYS A 58 -18.11 30.37 -17.16
CA LYS A 58 -17.13 31.45 -16.99
C LYS A 58 -16.65 31.65 -15.56
N ASP A 59 -17.30 31.06 -14.56
CA ASP A 59 -16.96 31.28 -13.14
C ASP A 59 -15.76 30.43 -12.72
N ASP A 60 -14.62 31.04 -12.43
CA ASP A 60 -13.38 30.34 -12.04
C ASP A 60 -13.53 29.43 -10.80
N ASN A 61 -14.54 29.64 -9.95
CA ASN A 61 -14.80 28.78 -8.80
C ASN A 61 -15.48 27.44 -9.18
N VAL A 62 -15.93 27.30 -10.44
CA VAL A 62 -16.58 26.09 -10.96
C VAL A 62 -15.54 25.21 -11.65
N GLY A 63 -15.23 24.05 -11.04
CA GLY A 63 -14.32 23.06 -11.63
C GLY A 63 -14.98 22.06 -12.60
N THR A 64 -16.22 21.64 -12.31
CA THR A 64 -16.99 20.67 -13.12
C THR A 64 -18.46 21.04 -13.09
N ILE A 65 -19.18 20.86 -14.21
CA ILE A 65 -20.61 21.14 -14.33
C ILE A 65 -21.39 19.82 -14.43
N LEU A 66 -22.38 19.63 -13.55
CA LEU A 66 -23.40 18.59 -13.71
C LEU A 66 -24.67 19.22 -14.28
N ALA A 67 -24.91 19.02 -15.57
CA ALA A 67 -26.11 19.50 -16.25
C ALA A 67 -27.24 18.48 -16.11
N ILE A 68 -28.37 18.88 -15.52
CA ILE A 68 -29.53 18.00 -15.31
C ILE A 68 -30.70 18.54 -16.14
N LEU A 69 -31.26 17.69 -17.00
CA LEU A 69 -32.45 18.02 -17.78
C LEU A 69 -33.43 16.85 -17.79
N VAL A 70 -34.69 17.21 -17.61
CA VAL A 70 -35.84 16.33 -17.81
C VAL A 70 -36.65 16.85 -19.00
N PRO A 71 -37.48 16.02 -19.65
CA PRO A 71 -38.30 16.47 -20.76
C PRO A 71 -39.24 17.59 -20.33
N VAL A 72 -39.03 18.79 -20.89
CA VAL A 72 -39.90 19.95 -20.73
C VAL A 72 -40.17 20.56 -22.11
N ALA A 73 -41.36 21.14 -22.29
CA ALA A 73 -41.73 21.73 -23.57
C ALA A 73 -40.83 22.94 -23.88
N GLY A 74 -40.26 22.98 -25.09
CA GLY A 74 -39.42 24.10 -25.55
C GLY A 74 -37.90 23.90 -25.41
N ILE A 75 -37.46 22.73 -24.90
CA ILE A 75 -36.04 22.34 -24.90
C ILE A 75 -35.70 21.59 -26.19
N ASP A 76 -34.67 22.07 -26.88
CA ASP A 76 -34.00 21.45 -28.01
C ASP A 76 -32.69 20.83 -27.51
N PHE A 77 -32.71 19.52 -27.26
CA PHE A 77 -31.56 18.80 -26.71
C PHE A 77 -30.33 18.87 -27.62
N ARG A 78 -30.50 18.96 -28.94
CA ARG A 78 -29.37 19.05 -29.87
C ARG A 78 -28.61 20.35 -29.68
N LYS A 79 -29.31 21.48 -29.53
CA LYS A 79 -28.66 22.78 -29.24
C LYS A 79 -27.97 22.79 -27.89
N VAL A 80 -28.60 22.18 -26.88
CA VAL A 80 -28.00 22.04 -25.55
C VAL A 80 -26.70 21.22 -25.63
N VAL A 81 -26.74 20.06 -26.27
CA VAL A 81 -25.57 19.18 -26.42
C VAL A 81 -24.49 19.85 -27.27
N ASP A 82 -24.85 20.49 -28.39
CA ASP A 82 -23.92 21.25 -29.25
C ASP A 82 -23.15 22.32 -28.47
N ARG A 83 -23.79 22.94 -27.47
CA ARG A 83 -23.11 23.87 -26.59
C ARG A 83 -22.22 23.19 -25.55
N ILE A 84 -22.71 22.11 -24.94
CA ILE A 84 -21.99 21.35 -23.92
C ILE A 84 -20.70 20.73 -24.47
N VAL A 85 -20.72 20.22 -25.72
CA VAL A 85 -19.52 19.65 -26.36
C VAL A 85 -18.41 20.67 -26.62
N ARG A 86 -18.73 21.97 -26.59
CA ARG A 86 -17.78 23.08 -26.72
C ARG A 86 -17.35 23.67 -25.39
N SER A 87 -17.77 23.08 -24.27
CA SER A 87 -17.39 23.54 -22.93
C SER A 87 -15.89 23.40 -22.71
N SER A 88 -15.27 24.45 -22.20
CA SER A 88 -13.89 24.49 -21.70
C SER A 88 -13.72 23.77 -20.36
N LYS A 89 -14.83 23.49 -19.65
CA LYS A 89 -14.86 22.77 -18.37
C LYS A 89 -15.45 21.37 -18.53
N PRO A 90 -15.01 20.39 -17.72
CA PRO A 90 -15.64 19.08 -17.67
C PRO A 90 -17.15 19.18 -17.40
N VAL A 91 -17.94 18.52 -18.25
CA VAL A 91 -19.41 18.45 -18.11
C VAL A 91 -19.86 17.01 -17.98
N PHE A 92 -20.74 16.76 -17.01
CA PHE A 92 -21.45 15.50 -16.83
C PHE A 92 -22.93 15.79 -17.07
N CYS A 93 -23.61 14.95 -17.85
CA CYS A 93 -25.01 15.12 -18.15
C CYS A 93 -25.86 14.14 -17.33
N CYS A 94 -27.04 14.59 -16.90
CA CYS A 94 -28.10 13.75 -16.39
C CYS A 94 -29.38 14.11 -17.14
N PHE A 95 -29.40 13.75 -18.43
CA PHE A 95 -30.48 14.08 -19.35
C PHE A 95 -31.38 12.88 -19.56
N THR A 96 -32.69 13.12 -19.49
CA THR A 96 -33.72 12.10 -19.73
C THR A 96 -34.64 12.53 -20.87
N GLY A 97 -35.09 11.56 -21.67
CA GLY A 97 -35.99 11.79 -22.81
C GLY A 97 -35.43 12.70 -23.91
N MET A 98 -34.12 12.67 -24.13
CA MET A 98 -33.48 13.30 -25.30
C MET A 98 -33.74 12.49 -26.58
N ASP A 99 -33.55 13.14 -27.73
CA ASP A 99 -33.57 12.45 -29.02
C ASP A 99 -32.25 11.73 -29.32
N GLU A 100 -32.32 10.67 -30.14
CA GLU A 100 -31.19 9.78 -30.47
C GLU A 100 -29.99 10.54 -31.05
N GLU A 101 -30.23 11.60 -31.83
CA GLU A 101 -29.16 12.44 -32.39
C GLU A 101 -28.37 13.18 -31.30
N ALA A 102 -29.05 13.72 -30.28
CA ALA A 102 -28.40 14.38 -29.15
C ALA A 102 -27.60 13.39 -28.28
N GLU A 103 -28.11 12.17 -28.10
CA GLU A 103 -27.41 11.10 -27.38
C GLU A 103 -26.13 10.68 -28.13
N ASP A 104 -26.21 10.48 -29.44
CA ASP A 104 -25.09 10.18 -30.31
C ASP A 104 -24.00 11.27 -30.25
N MET A 105 -24.41 12.55 -30.20
CA MET A 105 -23.49 13.67 -30.06
C MET A 105 -22.71 13.61 -28.74
N LEU A 106 -23.36 13.26 -27.62
CA LEU A 106 -22.68 13.10 -26.33
C LEU A 106 -21.65 11.97 -26.38
N ILE A 107 -22.04 10.81 -26.92
CA ILE A 107 -21.17 9.62 -27.03
C ILE A 107 -19.94 9.93 -27.89
N ARG A 108 -20.13 10.51 -29.09
CA ARG A 108 -19.04 10.82 -30.02
C ARG A 108 -18.04 11.83 -29.47
N ASN A 109 -18.45 12.68 -28.53
CA ASN A 109 -17.61 13.67 -27.87
C ASN A 109 -17.13 13.24 -26.46
N ASN A 110 -17.34 11.96 -26.08
CA ASN A 110 -16.96 11.41 -24.79
C ASN A 110 -17.55 12.15 -23.57
N ILE A 111 -18.76 12.71 -23.71
CA ILE A 111 -19.46 13.37 -22.61
C ILE A 111 -20.38 12.35 -21.94
N PRO A 112 -20.15 12.02 -20.67
CA PRO A 112 -20.93 10.98 -20.01
C PRO A 112 -22.33 11.50 -19.67
N ASN A 113 -23.34 10.72 -20.05
CA ASN A 113 -24.73 10.95 -19.66
C ASN A 113 -25.21 9.85 -18.70
N PHE A 114 -25.91 10.25 -17.65
CA PHE A 114 -26.45 9.35 -16.63
C PHE A 114 -27.97 9.49 -16.56
N PHE A 115 -28.66 8.41 -16.20
CA PHE A 115 -30.10 8.47 -15.92
C PHE A 115 -30.41 8.86 -14.47
N ASP A 116 -29.39 8.87 -13.60
CA ASP A 116 -29.51 9.12 -12.17
C ASP A 116 -28.44 10.11 -11.70
N PRO A 117 -28.82 11.23 -11.05
CA PRO A 117 -27.88 12.24 -10.61
C PRO A 117 -26.91 11.72 -9.54
N VAL A 118 -27.30 10.73 -8.71
CA VAL A 118 -26.41 10.17 -7.68
C VAL A 118 -25.24 9.41 -8.34
N ARG A 119 -25.50 8.64 -9.40
CA ARG A 119 -24.46 7.98 -10.22
C ARG A 119 -23.55 8.99 -10.91
N ALA A 120 -24.11 10.09 -11.44
CA ALA A 120 -23.31 11.14 -12.07
C ALA A 120 -22.31 11.74 -11.05
N VAL A 121 -22.78 12.08 -9.85
CA VAL A 121 -21.92 12.62 -8.78
C VAL A 121 -20.86 11.60 -8.34
N LYS A 122 -21.22 10.30 -8.23
CA LYS A 122 -20.25 9.24 -7.93
C LYS A 122 -19.14 9.16 -8.99
N ALA A 123 -19.49 9.29 -10.27
CA ALA A 123 -18.52 9.31 -11.36
C ALA A 123 -17.61 10.55 -11.29
N ILE A 124 -18.17 11.73 -11.02
CA ILE A 124 -17.41 12.96 -10.81
C ILE A 124 -16.41 12.77 -9.65
N SER A 125 -16.83 12.17 -8.53
CA SER A 125 -15.96 11.90 -7.38
C SER A 125 -14.79 10.97 -7.74
N ALA A 126 -15.04 9.92 -8.54
CA ALA A 126 -13.99 9.02 -9.02
C ALA A 126 -12.98 9.73 -9.94
N VAL A 127 -13.46 10.58 -10.85
CA VAL A 127 -12.59 11.38 -11.74
C VAL A 127 -11.80 12.42 -10.94
N ASN A 128 -12.43 13.11 -10.00
CA ASN A 128 -11.75 14.05 -9.12
C ASN A 128 -10.67 13.35 -8.29
N LYS A 129 -10.98 12.17 -7.75
CA LYS A 129 -10.00 11.35 -7.04
C LYS A 129 -8.83 10.96 -7.96
N TYR A 130 -9.12 10.52 -9.18
CA TYR A 130 -8.12 10.19 -10.18
C TYR A 130 -7.23 11.39 -10.53
N ALA A 131 -7.81 12.55 -10.82
CA ALA A 131 -7.09 13.78 -11.14
C ALA A 131 -6.31 14.34 -9.95
N SER A 132 -6.76 14.08 -8.72
CA SER A 132 -6.04 14.42 -7.49
C SER A 132 -4.91 13.46 -7.14
N PHE A 133 -4.78 12.33 -7.85
CA PHE A 133 -3.51 11.62 -7.82
C PHE A 133 -2.50 12.51 -8.53
N GLU A 134 -1.67 13.18 -7.74
CA GLU A 134 -0.33 13.48 -8.20
C GLU A 134 0.26 12.12 -8.56
N PHE A 135 0.48 11.88 -9.86
CA PHE A 135 1.54 10.96 -10.23
C PHE A 135 2.77 11.63 -9.66
N ASP A 136 3.15 11.23 -8.44
CA ASP A 136 4.41 11.63 -7.85
C ASP A 136 5.43 11.44 -8.98
N GLU A 137 6.19 12.50 -9.30
CA GLU A 137 7.43 12.31 -10.06
C GLU A 137 8.10 11.13 -9.39
N VAL A 138 8.38 10.06 -10.15
CA VAL A 138 9.00 8.84 -9.64
C VAL A 138 10.20 9.31 -8.84
N GLU A 139 10.08 9.32 -7.51
CA GLU A 139 11.16 9.81 -6.66
C GLU A 139 12.37 8.99 -7.06
N GLU A 140 13.47 9.67 -7.42
CA GLU A 140 14.68 8.99 -7.85
C GLU A 140 15.00 7.90 -6.83
N ALA A 141 15.27 6.70 -7.34
CA ALA A 141 15.59 5.56 -6.50
C ALA A 141 16.70 6.00 -5.54
N ILE A 142 16.40 6.01 -4.24
CA ILE A 142 17.36 6.37 -3.21
C ILE A 142 18.60 5.50 -3.46
N GLU A 143 19.76 6.12 -3.68
CA GLU A 143 21.02 5.39 -3.73
C GLU A 143 21.31 4.88 -2.32
N ILE A 144 20.92 3.63 -2.09
CA ILE A 144 21.20 2.92 -0.85
C ILE A 144 22.57 2.28 -0.98
N GLU A 145 23.48 2.67 -0.10
CA GLU A 145 24.76 1.97 0.04
C GLU A 145 24.51 0.54 0.54
N VAL A 146 24.93 -0.43 -0.26
CA VAL A 146 24.79 -1.87 0.00
C VAL A 146 26.10 -2.59 -0.31
N GLU A 147 26.39 -3.65 0.44
CA GLU A 147 27.54 -4.52 0.22
C GLU A 147 27.24 -5.55 -0.89
N LYS A 148 27.01 -5.05 -2.11
CA LYS A 148 26.48 -5.84 -3.23
C LYS A 148 27.32 -7.08 -3.56
N ASP A 149 28.65 -6.95 -3.57
CA ASP A 149 29.56 -8.06 -3.88
C ASP A 149 29.41 -9.23 -2.90
N LYS A 150 29.23 -8.94 -1.61
CA LYS A 150 29.02 -9.96 -0.58
C LYS A 150 27.65 -10.61 -0.69
N ALA A 151 26.61 -9.82 -1.00
CA ALA A 151 25.27 -10.34 -1.26
C ALA A 151 25.25 -11.27 -2.48
N ASP A 152 25.93 -10.89 -3.58
CA ASP A 152 26.03 -11.71 -4.77
C ASP A 152 26.84 -12.99 -4.53
N GLU A 153 27.92 -12.94 -3.74
CA GLU A 153 28.62 -14.15 -3.29
C GLU A 153 27.73 -15.06 -2.44
N PHE A 154 26.94 -14.48 -1.51
CA PHE A 154 26.03 -15.23 -0.65
C PHE A 154 24.97 -16.00 -1.45
N ILE A 155 24.35 -15.33 -2.44
CA ILE A 155 23.35 -15.94 -3.34
C ILE A 155 24.01 -16.98 -4.25
N ARG A 156 25.18 -16.70 -4.83
CA ARG A 156 25.90 -17.65 -5.71
C ARG A 156 26.26 -18.95 -5.00
N LYS A 157 26.72 -18.91 -3.74
CA LYS A 157 27.02 -20.11 -2.94
C LYS A 157 25.79 -21.01 -2.71
N ARG A 158 24.60 -20.49 -2.95
CA ARG A 158 23.31 -21.17 -2.77
C ARG A 158 22.57 -21.35 -4.10
N ALA A 159 23.25 -21.15 -5.24
CA ALA A 159 22.72 -21.42 -6.56
C ALA A 159 22.30 -22.90 -6.62
N GLY A 160 21.00 -23.15 -6.68
CA GLY A 160 20.40 -24.49 -6.65
C GLY A 160 19.40 -24.70 -5.50
N SER A 161 19.45 -23.92 -4.43
CA SER A 161 18.38 -23.88 -3.44
C SER A 161 17.33 -22.84 -3.83
N LYS A 162 16.06 -23.25 -3.84
CA LYS A 162 14.93 -22.31 -4.03
C LYS A 162 14.62 -21.53 -2.77
N TYR A 163 15.03 -22.05 -1.62
CA TYR A 163 14.68 -21.54 -0.30
C TYR A 163 15.93 -21.09 0.44
N ILE A 164 15.86 -19.91 1.01
CA ILE A 164 16.84 -19.34 1.94
C ILE A 164 16.07 -19.06 3.24
N GLY A 165 16.50 -19.71 4.31
CA GLY A 165 15.89 -19.59 5.63
C GLY A 165 16.57 -18.54 6.51
N VAL A 166 16.77 -18.91 7.78
CA VAL A 166 17.37 -18.06 8.82
C VAL A 166 18.79 -17.60 8.49
N GLU A 167 19.52 -18.35 7.68
CA GLU A 167 20.83 -17.97 7.18
C GLU A 167 20.78 -16.71 6.30
N GLY A 168 19.62 -16.39 5.72
CA GLY A 168 19.41 -15.15 4.96
C GLY A 168 19.39 -13.89 5.83
N LEU A 169 19.45 -13.98 7.16
CA LEU A 169 19.73 -12.83 8.01
C LEU A 169 21.08 -12.16 7.65
N GLU A 170 22.03 -12.92 7.09
CA GLU A 170 23.29 -12.35 6.59
C GLU A 170 23.06 -11.46 5.36
N LEU A 171 22.12 -11.83 4.49
CA LEU A 171 21.74 -11.04 3.32
C LEU A 171 21.12 -9.69 3.73
N LEU A 172 20.32 -9.67 4.79
CA LEU A 172 19.77 -8.43 5.35
C LEU A 172 20.86 -7.46 5.80
N LYS A 173 21.93 -7.96 6.43
CA LYS A 173 23.08 -7.14 6.84
C LYS A 173 23.76 -6.45 5.66
N TYR A 174 23.94 -7.16 4.54
CA TYR A 174 24.55 -6.57 3.34
C TYR A 174 23.71 -5.45 2.72
N TYR A 175 22.41 -5.41 3.02
CA TYR A 175 21.52 -4.32 2.63
C TYR A 175 21.36 -3.25 3.72
N GLY A 176 22.12 -3.33 4.81
CA GLY A 176 22.07 -2.39 5.93
C GLY A 176 20.82 -2.54 6.81
N ILE A 177 20.17 -3.69 6.79
CA ILE A 177 19.05 -4.00 7.68
C ILE A 177 19.61 -4.65 8.95
N GLU A 178 19.31 -4.05 10.09
CA GLU A 178 19.80 -4.50 11.39
C GLU A 178 19.18 -5.84 11.80
N VAL A 179 20.01 -6.76 12.29
CA VAL A 179 19.63 -8.12 12.71
C VAL A 179 20.22 -8.44 14.07
N ALA A 180 19.53 -9.27 14.84
CA ALA A 180 20.06 -9.69 16.15
C ALA A 180 21.38 -10.46 15.97
N PRO A 181 22.42 -10.25 16.81
CA PRO A 181 23.68 -10.97 16.71
C PRO A 181 23.47 -12.48 16.61
N PHE A 182 24.12 -13.12 15.65
CA PHE A 182 23.97 -14.54 15.40
C PHE A 182 25.24 -15.20 14.87
N GLY A 183 25.26 -16.53 14.85
CA GLY A 183 26.19 -17.36 14.11
C GLY A 183 25.58 -18.72 13.77
N ILE A 184 26.16 -19.45 12.83
CA ILE A 184 25.73 -20.81 12.47
C ILE A 184 26.77 -21.79 13.00
N ALA A 185 26.34 -22.70 13.87
CA ALA A 185 27.15 -23.75 14.45
C ALA A 185 26.95 -25.08 13.73
N LYS A 186 28.05 -25.79 13.42
CA LYS A 186 28.00 -27.15 12.85
C LYS A 186 28.02 -28.25 13.91
N ASN A 187 28.38 -27.92 15.15
CA ASN A 187 28.41 -28.84 16.28
C ASN A 187 28.08 -28.10 17.59
N ALA A 188 27.90 -28.87 18.67
CA ALA A 188 27.51 -28.36 19.97
C ALA A 188 28.58 -27.45 20.62
N ASP A 189 29.87 -27.68 20.36
CA ASP A 189 30.97 -26.85 20.89
C ASP A 189 30.98 -25.48 20.20
N GLU A 190 30.90 -25.44 18.87
CA GLU A 190 30.76 -24.20 18.11
C GLU A 190 29.51 -23.40 18.55
N ALA A 191 28.41 -24.10 18.87
CA ALA A 191 27.19 -23.44 19.35
C ALA A 191 27.41 -22.74 20.70
N GLU A 192 28.13 -23.38 21.62
CA GLU A 192 28.50 -22.81 22.91
C GLU A 192 29.44 -21.61 22.75
N GLU A 193 30.47 -21.72 21.89
CA GLU A 193 31.39 -20.61 21.60
C GLU A 193 30.67 -19.39 21.02
N ILE A 194 29.74 -19.61 20.07
CA ILE A 194 28.94 -18.53 19.49
C ILE A 194 28.05 -17.90 20.56
N ALA A 195 27.38 -18.72 21.38
CA ALA A 195 26.50 -18.24 22.44
C ALA A 195 27.26 -17.42 23.50
N ASP A 196 28.46 -17.86 23.89
CA ASP A 196 29.34 -17.13 24.81
C ASP A 196 29.76 -15.77 24.22
N ARG A 197 30.01 -15.70 22.91
CA ARG A 197 30.38 -14.45 22.22
C ARG A 197 29.22 -13.46 22.09
N ILE A 198 28.02 -13.92 21.76
CA ILE A 198 26.85 -13.03 21.53
C ILE A 198 26.03 -12.77 22.81
N GLY A 199 26.24 -13.59 23.84
CA GLY A 199 25.63 -13.51 25.16
C GLY A 199 24.22 -14.13 25.25
N TYR A 200 23.80 -14.43 26.48
CA TYR A 200 22.57 -15.16 26.81
C TYR A 200 21.37 -14.26 27.18
N PRO A 201 20.12 -14.76 27.12
CA PRO A 201 19.73 -16.03 26.52
C PRO A 201 19.78 -16.00 24.99
N VAL A 202 19.95 -17.17 24.37
CA VAL A 202 19.97 -17.35 22.91
C VAL A 202 18.78 -18.18 22.42
N ALA A 203 18.36 -17.92 21.18
CA ALA A 203 17.50 -18.78 20.40
C ALA A 203 18.36 -19.65 19.48
N MET A 204 18.01 -20.92 19.36
CA MET A 204 18.67 -21.91 18.52
C MET A 204 17.67 -22.42 17.48
N LYS A 205 17.97 -22.27 16.19
CA LYS A 205 17.06 -22.60 15.07
C LYS A 205 17.80 -23.46 14.04
N VAL A 206 17.20 -24.53 13.53
CA VAL A 206 17.83 -25.34 12.45
C VAL A 206 18.00 -24.52 11.17
N VAL A 207 19.15 -24.74 10.52
CA VAL A 207 19.44 -24.28 9.17
C VAL A 207 19.32 -25.47 8.23
N SER A 208 18.28 -25.47 7.42
CA SER A 208 18.04 -26.50 6.39
C SER A 208 17.24 -25.91 5.24
N PRO A 209 17.62 -26.19 3.98
CA PRO A 209 16.85 -25.76 2.81
C PRO A 209 15.50 -26.49 2.69
N GLU A 210 15.31 -27.59 3.43
CA GLU A 210 14.13 -28.46 3.35
C GLU A 210 13.11 -28.17 4.46
N ILE A 211 13.47 -27.40 5.49
CA ILE A 211 12.61 -27.14 6.66
C ILE A 211 12.10 -25.70 6.65
N ILE A 212 10.89 -25.52 6.12
CA ILE A 212 10.23 -24.21 6.02
C ILE A 212 9.56 -23.84 7.36
N HIS A 213 8.76 -24.76 7.94
CA HIS A 213 8.04 -24.56 9.20
C HIS A 213 8.78 -25.20 10.39
N LYS A 214 9.75 -24.47 10.94
CA LYS A 214 10.68 -24.97 11.96
C LYS A 214 9.99 -25.34 13.29
N THR A 215 8.92 -24.65 13.66
CA THR A 215 8.19 -24.89 14.92
C THR A 215 7.54 -26.28 14.95
N ASP A 216 7.02 -26.74 13.81
CA ASP A 216 6.24 -27.99 13.70
C ASP A 216 7.07 -29.25 14.00
N PHE A 217 8.39 -29.17 13.76
CA PHE A 217 9.34 -30.26 14.00
C PHE A 217 10.13 -30.10 15.31
N GLY A 218 9.80 -29.10 16.14
CA GLY A 218 10.59 -28.76 17.31
C GLY A 218 12.01 -28.32 16.95
N ALA A 219 12.21 -27.78 15.75
CA ALA A 219 13.49 -27.35 15.20
C ALA A 219 13.92 -25.95 15.69
N ILE A 220 13.30 -25.47 16.77
CA ILE A 220 13.60 -24.23 17.46
C ILE A 220 13.63 -24.48 18.98
N LYS A 221 14.65 -23.95 19.65
CA LYS A 221 14.66 -23.73 21.10
C LYS A 221 14.85 -22.25 21.39
N LEU A 222 14.01 -21.72 22.27
CA LEU A 222 14.11 -20.35 22.76
C LEU A 222 14.60 -20.36 24.21
N ASP A 223 15.08 -19.21 24.66
CA ASP A 223 15.49 -18.93 26.05
C ASP A 223 16.59 -19.86 26.58
N VAL A 224 17.53 -20.24 25.71
CA VAL A 224 18.63 -21.15 26.04
C VAL A 224 19.73 -20.38 26.78
N ASN A 225 20.08 -20.82 27.99
CA ASN A 225 21.11 -20.23 28.83
C ASN A 225 22.44 -21.00 28.73
N LYS A 226 23.50 -20.47 29.37
CA LYS A 226 24.88 -20.97 29.25
C LYS A 226 25.03 -22.50 29.43
N GLY A 227 24.42 -23.07 30.46
CA GLY A 227 24.52 -24.52 30.73
C GLY A 227 23.66 -25.40 29.83
N GLU A 228 22.85 -24.82 28.93
CA GLU A 228 21.81 -25.54 28.19
C GLU A 228 22.14 -25.69 26.69
N VAL A 229 23.14 -24.94 26.18
CA VAL A 229 23.41 -24.82 24.73
C VAL A 229 23.70 -26.16 24.07
N LYS A 230 24.64 -26.94 24.60
CA LYS A 230 25.02 -28.23 24.02
C LYS A 230 23.86 -29.21 24.01
N LYS A 231 23.11 -29.26 25.12
CA LYS A 231 21.91 -30.09 25.24
C LYS A 231 20.85 -29.68 24.21
N ALA A 232 20.58 -28.38 24.09
CA ALA A 232 19.63 -27.84 23.12
C ALA A 232 20.04 -28.15 21.67
N PHE A 233 21.34 -28.08 21.35
CA PHE A 233 21.87 -28.48 20.03
C PHE A 233 21.50 -29.93 19.70
N TYR A 234 21.86 -30.88 20.57
CA TYR A 234 21.57 -32.30 20.33
C TYR A 234 20.08 -32.60 20.29
N GLU A 235 19.28 -31.97 21.17
CA GLU A 235 17.82 -32.11 21.15
C GLU A 235 17.20 -31.64 19.83
N ILE A 236 17.66 -30.50 19.30
CA ILE A 236 17.17 -29.95 18.04
C ILE A 236 17.50 -30.90 16.87
N VAL A 237 18.77 -31.30 16.75
CA VAL A 237 19.25 -32.15 15.64
C VAL A 237 18.54 -33.51 15.67
N SER A 238 18.55 -34.18 16.83
CA SER A 238 17.93 -35.50 16.99
C SER A 238 16.42 -35.49 16.72
N ARG A 239 15.70 -34.43 17.13
CA ARG A 239 14.28 -34.28 16.81
C ARG A 239 14.05 -34.17 15.32
N VAL A 240 14.77 -33.28 14.65
CA VAL A 240 14.63 -33.09 13.20
C VAL A 240 14.91 -34.36 12.43
N GLU A 241 15.99 -35.08 12.76
CA GLU A 241 16.33 -36.36 12.14
C GLU A 241 15.26 -37.44 12.40
N SER A 242 14.61 -37.42 13.57
CA SER A 242 13.55 -38.38 13.91
C SER A 242 12.26 -38.16 13.11
N TYR A 243 11.93 -36.91 12.78
CA TYR A 243 10.75 -36.57 11.98
C TYR A 243 11.02 -36.65 10.48
N LEU A 244 12.23 -36.27 10.04
CA LEU A 244 12.62 -36.23 8.63
C LEU A 244 13.93 -37.00 8.43
N PRO A 245 13.86 -38.34 8.31
CA PRO A 245 15.04 -39.15 8.03
C PRO A 245 15.65 -38.73 6.70
N ASN A 246 16.97 -38.48 6.69
CA ASN A 246 17.78 -38.01 5.54
C ASN A 246 17.66 -36.51 5.20
N VAL A 247 17.02 -35.69 6.03
CA VAL A 247 16.99 -34.24 5.81
C VAL A 247 18.40 -33.66 5.91
N ARG A 248 18.75 -32.75 4.99
CA ARG A 248 20.01 -32.03 5.06
C ARG A 248 19.96 -30.96 6.14
N ILE A 249 20.81 -31.10 7.16
CA ILE A 249 21.02 -30.09 8.20
C ILE A 249 22.37 -29.41 7.93
N ASP A 250 22.36 -28.13 7.57
CA ASP A 250 23.58 -27.35 7.32
C ASP A 250 24.17 -26.77 8.62
N GLY A 251 23.40 -26.78 9.72
CA GLY A 251 23.82 -26.39 11.05
C GLY A 251 22.66 -25.92 11.93
N VAL A 252 23.00 -25.29 13.05
CA VAL A 252 22.05 -24.63 13.96
C VAL A 252 22.44 -23.16 14.10
N LEU A 253 21.53 -22.26 13.75
CA LEU A 253 21.66 -20.83 13.99
C LEU A 253 21.54 -20.58 15.50
N VAL A 254 22.56 -19.97 16.10
CA VAL A 254 22.56 -19.47 17.46
C VAL A 254 22.44 -17.96 17.40
N GLN A 255 21.34 -17.41 17.93
CA GLN A 255 20.98 -16.00 17.79
C GLN A 255 20.64 -15.39 19.16
N LYS A 256 21.11 -14.19 19.43
CA LYS A 256 20.78 -13.45 20.65
C LYS A 256 19.28 -13.21 20.75
N MET A 257 18.67 -13.53 21.90
CA MET A 257 17.26 -13.16 22.11
C MET A 257 17.12 -11.67 22.37
N VAL A 258 16.22 -11.04 21.61
CA VAL A 258 15.86 -9.64 21.77
C VAL A 258 14.52 -9.55 22.50
N LYS A 259 14.50 -8.89 23.67
CA LYS A 259 13.31 -8.69 24.51
C LYS A 259 12.67 -7.33 24.25
N GLY A 260 11.36 -7.24 24.46
CA GLY A 260 10.58 -6.03 24.22
C GLY A 260 10.42 -5.69 22.74
N GLY A 261 10.03 -4.45 22.48
CA GLY A 261 9.72 -3.93 21.14
C GLY A 261 8.34 -4.34 20.64
N LYS A 262 7.79 -3.55 19.72
CA LYS A 262 6.57 -3.87 18.97
C LYS A 262 6.97 -4.74 17.78
N GLU A 263 6.13 -5.70 17.42
CA GLU A 263 6.41 -6.60 16.30
C GLU A 263 5.66 -6.10 15.05
N VAL A 264 6.37 -6.01 13.93
CA VAL A 264 5.83 -5.74 12.60
C VAL A 264 6.27 -6.83 11.63
N ILE A 265 5.56 -6.96 10.52
CA ILE A 265 5.89 -7.86 9.43
C ILE A 265 6.18 -7.02 8.18
N ILE A 266 7.25 -7.39 7.47
CA ILE A 266 7.56 -6.87 6.15
C ILE A 266 7.65 -8.05 5.21
N GLY A 267 6.92 -8.00 4.10
CA GLY A 267 6.93 -9.04 3.08
C GLY A 267 7.14 -8.46 1.68
N VAL A 268 7.59 -9.29 0.76
CA VAL A 268 7.49 -9.05 -0.67
C VAL A 268 6.96 -10.31 -1.32
N LYS A 269 6.05 -10.14 -2.28
CA LYS A 269 5.56 -11.22 -3.13
C LYS A 269 5.58 -10.78 -4.58
N LYS A 270 5.99 -11.68 -5.47
CA LYS A 270 5.90 -11.45 -6.92
C LYS A 270 4.45 -11.63 -7.37
N ASP A 271 3.84 -10.54 -7.78
CA ASP A 271 2.55 -10.48 -8.44
C ASP A 271 2.72 -10.66 -9.97
N PRO A 272 1.86 -11.43 -10.66
CA PRO A 272 1.96 -11.64 -12.10
C PRO A 272 1.80 -10.39 -12.96
N GLN A 273 1.06 -9.38 -12.50
CA GLN A 273 0.79 -8.14 -13.25
C GLN A 273 1.72 -7.01 -12.83
N PHE A 274 1.97 -6.89 -11.53
CA PHE A 274 2.68 -5.74 -10.95
C PHE A 274 4.15 -5.99 -10.63
N GLY A 275 4.63 -7.23 -10.77
CA GLY A 275 5.99 -7.58 -10.35
C GLY A 275 6.09 -7.67 -8.82
N ASN A 276 7.20 -7.22 -8.23
CA ASN A 276 7.38 -7.32 -6.79
C ASN A 276 6.47 -6.33 -6.05
N VAL A 277 5.63 -6.84 -5.16
CA VAL A 277 4.76 -6.05 -4.29
C VAL A 277 5.23 -6.18 -2.86
N VAL A 278 5.60 -5.04 -2.25
CA VAL A 278 5.99 -4.92 -0.85
C VAL A 278 4.76 -4.82 0.02
N MET A 279 4.77 -5.53 1.15
CA MET A 279 3.74 -5.57 2.16
C MET A 279 4.31 -5.08 3.50
N PHE A 280 3.55 -4.24 4.19
CA PHE A 280 3.80 -3.88 5.58
C PHE A 280 2.56 -4.19 6.43
N GLY A 281 2.77 -4.73 7.63
CA GLY A 281 1.70 -4.98 8.60
C GLY A 281 2.20 -5.02 10.04
N LEU A 282 1.28 -4.95 11.00
CA LEU A 282 1.60 -5.16 12.41
C LEU A 282 1.65 -6.65 12.75
N GLY A 283 2.75 -7.09 13.34
CA GLY A 283 3.09 -8.48 13.62
C GLY A 283 2.37 -9.07 14.83
N GLY A 284 2.64 -10.35 15.11
CA GLY A 284 1.99 -11.13 16.16
C GLY A 284 0.67 -11.77 15.72
N ILE A 285 -0.18 -12.17 16.67
CA ILE A 285 -1.48 -12.85 16.43
C ILE A 285 -2.46 -12.04 15.54
N TYR A 286 -2.16 -10.77 15.30
CA TYR A 286 -3.03 -9.82 14.62
C TYR A 286 -2.97 -9.90 13.08
N VAL A 287 -1.87 -10.41 12.50
CA VAL A 287 -1.71 -10.48 11.02
C VAL A 287 -2.73 -11.43 10.40
N GLU A 288 -2.86 -12.65 10.94
CA GLU A 288 -3.75 -13.69 10.39
C GLU A 288 -5.23 -13.36 10.58
N VAL A 289 -5.56 -12.59 11.62
CA VAL A 289 -6.95 -12.30 12.03
C VAL A 289 -7.48 -11.00 11.42
N PHE A 290 -6.68 -9.93 11.37
CA PHE A 290 -7.18 -8.59 11.02
C PHE A 290 -6.90 -8.16 9.58
N LYS A 291 -6.03 -8.88 8.83
CA LYS A 291 -5.61 -8.52 7.47
C LYS A 291 -5.21 -7.03 7.36
N ASP A 292 -4.62 -6.49 8.43
CA ASP A 292 -4.27 -5.08 8.54
C ASP A 292 -2.90 -4.85 7.92
N VAL A 293 -2.90 -4.75 6.60
CA VAL A 293 -1.70 -4.65 5.78
C VAL A 293 -1.85 -3.54 4.75
N SER A 294 -0.73 -2.94 4.39
CA SER A 294 -0.62 -2.02 3.26
C SER A 294 0.33 -2.59 2.21
N PHE A 295 0.12 -2.21 0.95
CA PHE A 295 0.89 -2.69 -0.19
C PHE A 295 1.40 -1.52 -1.04
N ARG A 296 2.59 -1.70 -1.61
CA ARG A 296 3.16 -0.85 -2.67
C ARG A 296 3.93 -1.71 -3.67
N ILE A 297 4.01 -1.26 -4.90
CA ILE A 297 4.83 -1.90 -5.93
C ILE A 297 6.29 -1.51 -5.65
N ALA A 298 7.22 -2.45 -5.74
CA ALA A 298 8.64 -2.16 -5.63
C ALA A 298 9.17 -1.48 -6.92
N PRO A 299 10.15 -0.57 -6.83
CA PRO A 299 10.82 -0.10 -5.61
C PRO A 299 9.95 0.88 -4.80
N VAL A 300 9.99 0.76 -3.47
CA VAL A 300 9.27 1.64 -2.54
C VAL A 300 10.14 2.83 -2.15
N SER A 301 9.62 4.04 -2.33
CA SER A 301 10.25 5.28 -1.89
C SER A 301 10.12 5.50 -0.38
N LYS A 302 10.90 6.43 0.19
CA LYS A 302 10.79 6.76 1.62
C LYS A 302 9.42 7.37 1.94
N LYS A 303 8.88 8.22 1.07
CA LYS A 303 7.53 8.78 1.20
C LYS A 303 6.48 7.67 1.21
N GLU A 304 6.55 6.76 0.24
CA GLU A 304 5.64 5.61 0.14
C GLU A 304 5.74 4.70 1.36
N ALA A 305 6.94 4.46 1.89
CA ALA A 305 7.14 3.68 3.11
C ALA A 305 6.43 4.32 4.32
N TYR A 306 6.53 5.64 4.50
CA TYR A 306 5.77 6.34 5.55
C TYR A 306 4.25 6.20 5.37
N GLU A 307 3.76 6.30 4.13
CA GLU A 307 2.35 6.11 3.83
C GLU A 307 1.89 4.69 4.14
N MET A 308 2.66 3.67 3.73
CA MET A 308 2.40 2.26 4.07
C MET A 308 2.24 2.09 5.58
N ILE A 309 3.15 2.67 6.37
CA ILE A 309 3.11 2.58 7.83
C ILE A 309 1.90 3.32 8.41
N LYS A 310 1.52 4.48 7.86
CA LYS A 310 0.35 5.23 8.33
C LYS A 310 -0.99 4.59 7.94
N ASN A 311 -1.01 3.82 6.86
CA ASN A 311 -2.24 3.26 6.28
C ASN A 311 -2.73 1.97 6.95
N VAL A 312 -1.92 1.36 7.83
CA VAL A 312 -2.41 0.25 8.65
C VAL A 312 -3.30 0.79 9.77
N LYS A 313 -4.45 0.18 10.00
CA LYS A 313 -5.46 0.60 11.00
C LYS A 313 -4.87 0.67 12.39
N ALA A 314 -3.97 -0.26 12.71
CA ALA A 314 -3.33 -0.34 13.99
C ALA A 314 -2.05 0.53 14.10
N TYR A 315 -1.83 1.49 13.18
CA TYR A 315 -0.75 2.49 13.27
C TYR A 315 -0.70 3.21 14.63
N GLU A 316 -1.85 3.40 15.29
CA GLU A 316 -1.92 3.95 16.65
C GLU A 316 -1.15 3.11 17.69
N ILE A 317 -1.04 1.79 17.50
CA ILE A 317 -0.18 0.94 18.33
C ILE A 317 1.28 1.37 18.20
N LEU A 318 1.74 1.71 16.99
CA LEU A 318 3.11 2.19 16.78
C LEU A 318 3.36 3.54 17.44
N LYS A 319 2.37 4.43 17.50
CA LYS A 319 2.45 5.70 18.27
C LYS A 319 2.56 5.50 19.78
N GLY A 320 2.16 4.33 20.27
CA GLY A 320 2.19 3.99 21.69
C GLY A 320 0.81 4.04 22.33
N VAL A 321 0.55 3.09 23.21
CA VAL A 321 -0.70 2.99 23.98
C VAL A 321 -0.37 3.06 25.46
N ARG A 322 -1.22 3.73 26.24
CA ARG A 322 -1.16 3.72 27.72
C ARG A 322 0.21 4.09 28.32
N GLY A 323 0.83 5.15 27.80
CA GLY A 323 2.12 5.65 28.29
C GLY A 323 3.35 4.95 27.70
N GLU A 324 3.17 3.99 26.80
CA GLU A 324 4.25 3.49 25.96
C GLU A 324 4.77 4.59 25.04
N LYS A 325 6.07 4.58 24.77
CA LYS A 325 6.67 5.49 23.80
C LYS A 325 6.36 5.07 22.36
N MET A 326 6.48 6.05 21.48
CA MET A 326 6.38 5.86 20.04
C MET A 326 7.51 4.97 19.53
N ALA A 327 7.18 4.06 18.62
CA ALA A 327 8.15 3.25 17.89
C ALA A 327 8.88 4.11 16.86
N ASP A 328 10.11 3.73 16.54
CA ASP A 328 10.93 4.41 15.54
C ASP A 328 10.39 4.15 14.12
N ILE A 329 9.49 5.03 13.66
CA ILE A 329 8.86 4.95 12.34
C ILE A 329 9.91 5.11 11.23
N ASP A 330 10.94 5.91 11.47
CA ASP A 330 12.00 6.16 10.48
C ASP A 330 12.82 4.89 10.24
N ALA A 331 13.11 4.13 11.30
CA ALA A 331 13.79 2.84 11.18
C ALA A 331 12.97 1.79 10.40
N ILE A 332 11.63 1.77 10.60
CA ILE A 332 10.74 0.91 9.81
C ILE A 332 10.77 1.33 8.34
N ALA A 333 10.63 2.64 8.06
CA ALA A 333 10.61 3.17 6.71
C ALA A 333 11.92 2.86 5.97
N GLU A 334 13.07 3.09 6.60
CA GLU A 334 14.39 2.75 6.05
C GLU A 334 14.51 1.24 5.76
N THR A 335 14.01 0.40 6.66
CA THR A 335 13.99 -1.06 6.44
C THR A 335 13.11 -1.44 5.26
N LEU A 336 11.93 -0.82 5.08
CA LEU A 336 11.04 -1.06 3.93
C LEU A 336 11.73 -0.73 2.60
N VAL A 337 12.38 0.42 2.52
CA VAL A 337 13.08 0.85 1.29
C VAL A 337 14.25 -0.11 0.99
N ARG A 338 15.07 -0.47 1.98
CA ARG A 338 16.18 -1.44 1.83
C ARG A 338 15.69 -2.83 1.43
N PHE A 339 14.60 -3.29 2.04
CA PHE A 339 14.00 -4.59 1.75
C PHE A 339 13.39 -4.62 0.35
N SER A 340 12.76 -3.51 -0.07
CA SER A 340 12.30 -3.32 -1.43
C SER A 340 13.45 -3.37 -2.43
N LYS A 341 14.57 -2.70 -2.16
CA LYS A 341 15.77 -2.75 -3.02
C LYS A 341 16.33 -4.17 -3.13
N LEU A 342 16.42 -4.90 -2.02
CA LEU A 342 16.85 -6.31 -2.02
C LEU A 342 15.97 -7.17 -2.93
N SER A 343 14.66 -6.93 -2.95
CA SER A 343 13.74 -7.68 -3.82
C SER A 343 13.95 -7.39 -5.31
N MET A 344 14.37 -6.17 -5.66
CA MET A 344 14.63 -5.78 -7.06
C MET A 344 15.93 -6.36 -7.61
N ASP A 345 16.85 -6.69 -6.72
CA ASP A 345 18.21 -7.09 -7.04
C ASP A 345 18.37 -8.58 -7.36
N TYR A 346 17.36 -9.38 -7.01
CA TYR A 346 17.35 -10.83 -7.19
C TYR A 346 15.98 -11.30 -7.69
N PRO A 347 15.91 -12.48 -8.34
CA PRO A 347 14.64 -12.99 -8.85
C PRO A 347 13.82 -13.59 -7.69
N VAL A 348 13.14 -12.75 -6.92
CA VAL A 348 12.37 -13.14 -5.74
C VAL A 348 10.95 -13.56 -6.13
N LEU A 349 10.46 -14.67 -5.56
CA LEU A 349 9.04 -15.03 -5.56
C LEU A 349 8.34 -14.55 -4.29
N GLU A 350 9.00 -14.76 -3.15
CA GLU A 350 8.51 -14.37 -1.83
C GLU A 350 9.70 -14.06 -0.93
N MET A 351 9.62 -13.04 -0.09
CA MET A 351 10.55 -12.83 1.02
C MET A 351 9.85 -12.15 2.17
N GLU A 352 10.26 -12.45 3.40
CA GLU A 352 9.55 -11.97 4.59
C GLU A 352 10.51 -11.83 5.77
N ILE A 353 10.37 -10.71 6.50
CA ILE A 353 10.88 -10.53 7.85
C ILE A 353 9.70 -10.62 8.81
N ASN A 354 9.70 -11.66 9.64
CA ASN A 354 8.63 -11.89 10.60
C ASN A 354 9.11 -12.63 11.87
N PRO A 355 9.25 -11.96 13.01
CA PRO A 355 8.97 -10.54 13.23
C PRO A 355 10.17 -9.63 12.90
N LEU A 356 9.87 -8.39 12.52
CA LEU A 356 10.75 -7.24 12.72
C LEU A 356 10.37 -6.60 14.06
N LYS A 357 11.30 -6.53 15.01
CA LYS A 357 11.08 -5.87 16.30
C LYS A 357 11.44 -4.40 16.23
N VAL A 358 10.53 -3.52 16.64
CA VAL A 358 10.71 -2.07 16.59
C VAL A 358 10.73 -1.50 18.00
N PHE A 359 11.74 -0.69 18.30
CA PHE A 359 11.94 -0.06 19.60
C PHE A 359 11.66 1.44 19.50
N GLU A 360 11.91 2.17 20.60
CA GLU A 360 11.89 3.64 20.59
C GLU A 360 12.99 4.23 19.69
N LYS A 361 14.06 3.45 19.45
CA LYS A 361 15.16 3.76 18.56
C LYS A 361 15.59 2.50 17.83
N GLY A 362 15.47 2.50 16.51
CA GLY A 362 15.83 1.39 15.65
C GLY A 362 14.83 0.23 15.65
N CYS A 363 15.08 -0.71 14.75
CA CYS A 363 14.41 -1.99 14.65
C CYS A 363 15.42 -3.10 14.37
N VAL A 364 15.04 -4.35 14.65
CA VAL A 364 15.90 -5.53 14.53
C VAL A 364 15.10 -6.67 13.91
N ALA A 365 15.57 -7.19 12.77
CA ALA A 365 14.98 -8.36 12.14
C ALA A 365 15.35 -9.63 12.93
N ILE A 366 14.33 -10.39 13.31
CA ILE A 366 14.48 -11.58 14.17
C ILE A 366 14.45 -12.87 13.37
N ASP A 367 13.63 -12.92 12.32
CA ASP A 367 13.58 -14.03 11.38
C ASP A 367 13.51 -13.51 9.95
N PHE A 368 13.94 -14.36 9.03
CA PHE A 368 13.91 -14.06 7.61
C PHE A 368 13.70 -15.35 6.81
N ARG A 369 12.95 -15.23 5.73
CA ARG A 369 12.85 -16.25 4.69
C ARG A 369 12.78 -15.61 3.32
N MET A 370 13.28 -16.31 2.32
CA MET A 370 13.27 -15.90 0.93
C MET A 370 13.14 -17.11 0.01
N VAL A 371 12.28 -16.98 -0.99
CA VAL A 371 12.04 -17.95 -2.05
C VAL A 371 12.44 -17.30 -3.37
N LEU A 372 13.34 -17.95 -4.09
CA LEU A 372 13.83 -17.50 -5.40
C LEU A 372 13.00 -18.12 -6.54
N GLU A 373 12.85 -17.36 -7.62
CA GLU A 373 12.30 -17.85 -8.88
C GLU A 373 13.32 -18.78 -9.53
N VAL A 374 12.83 -19.95 -9.93
CA VAL A 374 13.61 -20.91 -10.69
C VAL A 374 13.55 -20.45 -12.13
N ARG A 375 14.64 -19.90 -12.65
CA ARG A 375 14.75 -19.77 -14.10
C ARG A 375 14.90 -21.19 -14.66
N PRO A 376 14.05 -21.59 -15.63
CA PRO A 376 14.12 -22.91 -16.25
C PRO A 376 15.45 -23.18 -16.94
#